data_AF-A0A527ZG92-F1
#
_entry.id   AF-A0A527ZG92-F1
#
_cell.length_a   1.000
_cell.length_b   1.000
_cell.length_c   1.000
_cell.angle_alpha   90.00
_cell.angle_beta   90.00
_cell.angle_gamma   90.00
#
_symmetry.space_group_name_H-M   'P 1'
#
loop_
_entity.id
_entity.type
_entity.pdbx_description
1 polymer ?
#
loop_
_entity_poly.entity_id
_entity_poly.type
_entity_poly.pdbx_seq_one_letter_code
_entity_poly.pdbx_strand_id
1 'polypeptide(L)'
;VGFHFAPNFWMWFPLRVLLHIALTVLFILSEFWISTSAPPHRRGLVLGIYATVLSLGFAAGPWLFAQLGSAGFLPFGVIMALVTLAAIPVLAARNESPTIVSNGETSNFLRYIWLVPTATAAVLVFGAVETGGFALFPVYGNRIGYSEANAALLLTMIGLGNVLLQIPLGMISDRVSDRRYLLLACATIGLAGTIFMPHFAQNWHLMAALLFVWGGVVAAMYTIGLAHLGSQLSGHDLASANAAFVLCYGVGMVLGPQAIGIGMDLFGPSGFGWALGMFFAFYIALVGARLIRKIL
;
A
#
# COMPACT_ATOMS: atom_id res chain seq x y z
N VAL A 1 -22.70 2.80 3.40
CA VAL A 1 -24.12 3.14 3.19
C VAL A 1 -24.32 4.59 2.74
N GLY A 2 -23.70 5.59 3.37
CA GLY A 2 -23.83 7.00 2.95
C GLY A 2 -23.59 7.26 1.45
N PHE A 3 -22.60 6.60 0.84
CA PHE A 3 -22.32 6.68 -0.60
C PHE A 3 -23.47 6.22 -1.50
N HIS A 4 -24.33 5.29 -1.05
CA HIS A 4 -25.47 4.81 -1.83
C HIS A 4 -26.60 5.86 -1.89
N PHE A 5 -26.82 6.58 -0.78
CA PHE A 5 -27.87 7.59 -0.66
C PHE A 5 -27.39 9.01 -1.04
N ALA A 6 -26.16 9.15 -1.51
CA ALA A 6 -25.55 10.42 -1.91
C ALA A 6 -25.45 10.48 -3.46
N PRO A 7 -26.54 10.85 -4.16
CA PRO A 7 -26.55 10.89 -5.63
C PRO A 7 -25.69 12.03 -6.18
N ASN A 8 -25.54 13.13 -5.44
CA ASN A 8 -24.76 14.28 -5.87
C ASN A 8 -23.26 14.03 -5.69
N PHE A 9 -22.49 14.20 -6.77
CA PHE A 9 -21.04 14.04 -6.80
C PHE A 9 -20.33 14.80 -5.66
N TRP A 10 -20.74 16.04 -5.38
CA TRP A 10 -20.12 16.87 -4.35
C TRP A 10 -20.20 16.26 -2.93
N MET A 11 -21.21 15.44 -2.64
CA MET A 11 -21.37 14.77 -1.35
C MET A 11 -20.33 13.66 -1.12
N TRP A 12 -19.68 13.18 -2.19
CA TRP A 12 -18.67 12.13 -2.09
C TRP A 12 -17.37 12.62 -1.45
N PHE A 13 -17.04 13.91 -1.59
CA PHE A 13 -15.84 14.50 -0.97
C PHE A 13 -15.89 14.43 0.57
N PRO A 14 -16.88 15.01 1.27
CA PRO A 14 -16.95 14.92 2.73
C PRO A 14 -17.09 13.48 3.21
N LEU A 15 -17.84 12.63 2.49
CA LEU A 15 -17.94 11.20 2.81
C LEU A 15 -16.59 10.49 2.70
N ARG A 16 -15.79 10.78 1.67
CA ARG A 16 -14.43 10.23 1.55
C ARG A 16 -13.53 10.71 2.67
N VAL A 17 -13.59 12.00 3.03
CA VAL A 17 -12.79 12.55 4.15
C VAL A 17 -13.15 11.82 5.45
N LEU A 18 -14.44 11.72 5.77
CA LEU A 18 -14.90 11.05 6.99
C LEU A 18 -14.55 9.55 7.00
N LEU A 19 -14.69 8.87 5.85
CA LEU A 19 -14.27 7.48 5.69
C LEU A 19 -12.78 7.30 5.97
N HIS A 20 -11.92 8.15 5.40
CA HIS A 20 -10.47 8.03 5.59
C HIS A 20 -10.05 8.39 7.01
N ILE A 21 -10.66 9.39 7.63
CA ILE A 21 -10.42 9.70 9.06
C ILE A 21 -10.78 8.47 9.91
N ALA A 22 -11.95 7.88 9.70
CA ALA A 22 -12.38 6.70 10.45
C ALA A 22 -11.45 5.49 10.22
N LEU A 23 -11.07 5.22 8.97
CA LEU A 23 -10.14 4.13 8.63
C LEU A 23 -8.77 4.34 9.26
N THR A 24 -8.20 5.54 9.17
CA THR A 24 -6.89 5.85 9.77
C THR A 24 -6.91 5.70 11.28
N VAL A 25 -7.96 6.20 11.95
CA VAL A 25 -8.12 6.04 13.40
C VAL A 25 -8.24 4.57 13.78
N LEU A 26 -9.08 3.80 13.08
CA LEU A 26 -9.21 2.36 13.31
C LEU A 26 -7.89 1.63 13.11
N PHE A 27 -7.15 1.96 12.06
CA PHE A 27 -5.88 1.33 11.73
C PHE A 27 -4.82 1.59 12.82
N ILE A 28 -4.60 2.86 13.16
CA ILE A 28 -3.63 3.28 14.18
C ILE A 28 -3.98 2.68 15.54
N LEU A 29 -5.24 2.78 15.97
CA LEU A 29 -5.66 2.26 17.27
C LEU A 29 -5.56 0.73 17.34
N SER A 30 -5.95 0.02 16.27
CA SER A 30 -5.83 -1.44 16.22
C SER A 30 -4.37 -1.88 16.31
N GLU A 31 -3.48 -1.25 15.53
CA GLU A 31 -2.06 -1.56 15.55
C GLU A 31 -1.44 -1.27 16.93
N PHE A 32 -1.78 -0.13 17.53
CA PHE A 32 -1.35 0.23 18.88
C PHE A 32 -1.82 -0.80 19.91
N TRP A 33 -3.13 -1.08 20.01
CA TRP A 33 -3.71 -2.02 20.99
C TRP A 33 -3.10 -3.42 20.86
N ILE A 34 -3.01 -3.94 19.64
CA ILE A 34 -2.44 -5.27 19.40
C ILE A 34 -0.96 -5.29 19.79
N SER A 35 -0.21 -4.24 19.45
CA SER A 35 1.23 -4.18 19.75
C SER A 35 1.54 -4.07 21.25
N THR A 36 0.69 -3.38 22.02
CA THR A 36 0.87 -3.17 23.47
C THR A 36 0.32 -4.32 24.31
N SER A 37 -0.79 -4.93 23.89
CA SER A 37 -1.41 -6.05 24.62
C SER A 37 -0.73 -7.39 24.32
N ALA A 38 0.12 -7.45 23.29
CA ALA A 38 0.85 -8.66 22.95
C ALA A 38 1.93 -8.99 24.01
N PRO A 39 1.92 -10.20 24.59
CA PRO A 39 2.94 -10.62 25.55
C PRO A 39 4.36 -10.58 24.95
N PRO A 40 5.39 -10.13 25.68
CA PRO A 40 6.74 -9.96 25.12
C PRO A 40 7.29 -11.21 24.42
N HIS A 41 7.02 -12.39 24.98
CA HIS A 41 7.50 -13.68 24.47
C HIS A 41 6.71 -14.21 23.24
N ARG A 42 5.56 -13.60 22.89
CA ARG A 42 4.72 -13.97 21.73
C ARG A 42 4.40 -12.79 20.81
N ARG A 43 5.03 -11.64 21.02
CA ARG A 43 4.74 -10.40 20.30
C ARG A 43 4.83 -10.57 18.78
N GLY A 44 5.85 -11.27 18.30
CA GLY A 44 6.00 -11.57 16.87
C GLY A 44 4.86 -12.41 16.30
N LEU A 45 4.38 -13.43 17.03
CA LEU A 45 3.26 -14.26 16.59
C LEU A 45 1.96 -13.45 16.52
N VAL A 46 1.67 -12.66 17.55
CA VAL A 46 0.45 -11.83 17.61
C VAL A 46 0.43 -10.80 16.48
N LEU A 47 1.54 -10.08 16.27
CA LEU A 47 1.67 -9.14 15.17
C LEU A 47 1.62 -9.83 13.80
N GLY A 48 2.17 -11.04 13.68
CA GLY A 48 2.07 -11.86 12.47
C GLY A 48 0.63 -12.28 12.14
N ILE A 49 -0.16 -12.68 13.15
CA ILE A 49 -1.59 -12.97 12.97
C ILE A 49 -2.34 -11.72 12.51
N TYR A 50 -2.10 -10.57 13.16
CA TYR A 50 -2.68 -9.29 12.74
C TYR A 50 -2.37 -8.96 11.28
N ALA A 51 -1.10 -9.01 10.89
CA ALA A 51 -0.67 -8.72 9.53
C ALA A 51 -1.30 -9.70 8.51
N THR A 52 -1.45 -10.98 8.88
CA THR A 52 -2.09 -12.00 8.04
C THR A 52 -3.58 -11.71 7.84
N VAL A 53 -4.31 -11.38 8.92
CA VAL A 53 -5.74 -11.05 8.84
C VAL A 53 -5.97 -9.78 8.03
N LEU A 54 -5.13 -8.75 8.22
CA LEU A 54 -5.18 -7.52 7.44
C LEU A 54 -4.96 -7.79 5.94
N SER A 55 -3.93 -8.59 5.64
CA SER A 55 -3.57 -9.01 4.28
C SER A 55 -4.69 -9.79 3.59
N LEU A 56 -5.33 -10.71 4.33
CA LEU A 56 -6.53 -11.41 3.85
C LEU A 56 -7.68 -10.44 3.56
N GLY A 57 -7.85 -9.40 4.39
CA GLY A 57 -8.83 -8.34 4.14
C GLY A 57 -8.61 -7.61 2.81
N PHE A 58 -7.36 -7.27 2.49
CA PHE A 58 -6.99 -6.64 1.22
C PHE A 58 -7.25 -7.55 0.00
N ALA A 59 -7.08 -8.86 0.12
CA ALA A 59 -7.40 -9.81 -0.95
C ALA A 59 -8.92 -10.06 -1.06
N ALA A 60 -9.60 -10.20 0.08
CA ALA A 60 -11.02 -10.49 0.16
C ALA A 60 -11.90 -9.31 -0.29
N GLY A 61 -11.47 -8.06 -0.10
CA GLY A 61 -12.23 -6.87 -0.49
C GLY A 61 -12.57 -6.81 -1.97
N PRO A 62 -11.57 -6.77 -2.88
CA PRO A 62 -11.81 -6.80 -4.33
C PRO A 62 -12.48 -8.09 -4.79
N TRP A 63 -12.20 -9.23 -4.16
CA TRP A 63 -12.86 -10.50 -4.49
C TRP A 63 -14.36 -10.43 -4.18
N LEU A 64 -14.72 -9.93 -2.99
CA LEU A 64 -16.11 -9.72 -2.58
C LEU A 64 -16.79 -8.72 -3.52
N PHE A 65 -16.11 -7.61 -3.86
CA PHE A 65 -16.62 -6.66 -4.86
C PHE A 65 -16.87 -7.32 -6.22
N ALA A 66 -16.01 -8.23 -6.67
CA ALA A 66 -16.21 -8.96 -7.93
C ALA A 66 -17.47 -9.83 -7.93
N GLN A 67 -17.88 -10.36 -6.76
CA GLN A 67 -19.10 -11.17 -6.62
C GLN A 67 -20.36 -10.31 -6.47
N LEU A 68 -20.27 -9.22 -5.72
CA LEU A 68 -21.43 -8.38 -5.37
C LEU A 68 -21.73 -7.31 -6.44
N GLY A 69 -20.73 -6.91 -7.22
CA GLY A 69 -20.81 -5.83 -8.20
C GLY A 69 -20.93 -4.44 -7.57
N SER A 70 -21.18 -3.45 -8.44
CA SER A 70 -21.33 -2.03 -8.06
C SER A 70 -22.78 -1.56 -7.98
N ALA A 71 -23.72 -2.35 -8.50
CA ALA A 71 -25.12 -1.96 -8.66
C ALA A 71 -25.98 -2.23 -7.42
N GLY A 72 -26.90 -1.30 -7.15
CA GLY A 72 -27.90 -1.45 -6.09
C GLY A 72 -27.35 -1.27 -4.67
N PHE A 73 -28.17 -1.67 -3.68
CA PHE A 73 -27.84 -1.55 -2.26
C PHE A 73 -26.97 -2.71 -1.75
N LEU A 74 -27.01 -3.85 -2.41
CA LEU A 74 -26.41 -5.12 -1.97
C LEU A 74 -24.92 -5.00 -1.55
N PRO A 75 -23.99 -4.42 -2.35
CA PRO A 75 -22.60 -4.29 -1.93
C PRO A 75 -22.43 -3.43 -0.66
N PHE A 76 -23.24 -2.37 -0.53
CA PHE A 76 -23.20 -1.49 0.64
C PHE A 76 -23.81 -2.14 1.88
N GLY A 77 -24.87 -2.93 1.72
CA GLY A 77 -25.54 -3.67 2.79
C GLY A 77 -24.64 -4.77 3.35
N VAL A 78 -23.94 -5.53 2.50
CA VAL A 78 -22.99 -6.55 2.95
C VAL A 78 -21.82 -5.93 3.72
N ILE A 79 -21.23 -4.84 3.21
CA ILE A 79 -20.16 -4.13 3.93
C ILE A 79 -20.66 -3.58 5.28
N MET A 80 -21.88 -3.03 5.32
CA MET A 80 -22.50 -2.58 6.58
C MET A 80 -22.60 -3.74 7.59
N ALA A 81 -23.14 -4.88 7.16
CA ALA A 81 -23.27 -6.06 8.02
C ALA A 81 -21.91 -6.55 8.53
N LEU A 82 -20.89 -6.63 7.65
CA LEU A 82 -19.53 -7.04 8.04
C LEU A 82 -18.91 -6.10 9.06
N VAL A 83 -19.03 -4.78 8.85
CA VAL A 83 -18.50 -3.77 9.79
C VAL A 83 -19.25 -3.84 11.14
N THR A 84 -20.57 -4.02 11.13
CA THR A 84 -21.35 -4.19 12.37
C THR A 84 -20.96 -5.46 13.11
N LEU A 85 -20.75 -6.57 12.41
CA LEU A 85 -20.28 -7.83 13.01
C LEU A 85 -18.86 -7.66 13.58
N ALA A 86 -17.97 -6.98 12.88
CA ALA A 86 -16.62 -6.69 13.35
C ALA A 86 -16.60 -5.76 14.57
N ALA A 87 -17.61 -4.92 14.76
CA ALA A 87 -17.72 -4.06 15.95
C ALA A 87 -18.03 -4.86 17.23
N ILE A 88 -18.67 -6.03 17.14
CA ILE A 88 -19.04 -6.86 18.30
C ILE A 88 -17.81 -7.26 19.14
N PRO A 89 -16.77 -7.92 18.59
CA PRO A 89 -15.60 -8.27 19.37
C PRO A 89 -14.82 -7.05 19.88
N VAL A 90 -14.79 -5.95 19.11
CA VAL A 90 -14.15 -4.69 19.51
C VAL A 90 -14.84 -4.09 20.74
N LEU A 91 -16.18 -4.07 20.76
CA LEU A 91 -16.95 -3.60 21.91
C LEU A 91 -16.78 -4.50 23.14
N ALA A 92 -16.68 -5.82 22.94
CA ALA A 92 -16.40 -6.75 24.02
C ALA A 92 -15.01 -6.54 24.64
N ALA A 93 -14.02 -6.17 23.82
CA ALA A 93 -12.64 -5.92 24.24
C ALA A 93 -12.38 -4.49 24.75
N ARG A 94 -13.41 -3.64 24.93
CA ARG A 94 -13.25 -2.21 25.23
C ARG A 94 -12.44 -1.90 26.51
N ASN A 95 -12.44 -2.82 27.48
CA ASN A 95 -11.77 -2.63 28.77
C ASN A 95 -10.26 -2.94 28.72
N GLU A 96 -9.76 -3.51 27.62
CA GLU A 96 -8.34 -3.82 27.40
C GLU A 96 -7.58 -2.62 26.81
N SER A 97 -8.18 -1.42 26.81
CA SER A 97 -7.59 -0.21 26.23
C SER A 97 -6.32 0.19 27.00
N PRO A 98 -5.15 0.23 26.33
CA PRO A 98 -3.90 0.64 26.98
C PRO A 98 -3.92 2.12 27.35
N THR A 99 -3.28 2.48 28.46
CA THR A 99 -3.08 3.89 28.81
C THR A 99 -2.11 4.56 27.84
N ILE A 100 -2.57 5.60 27.16
CA ILE A 100 -1.75 6.39 26.24
C ILE A 100 -0.86 7.32 27.07
N VAL A 101 0.40 6.92 27.29
CA VAL A 101 1.40 7.80 27.92
C VAL A 101 2.06 8.63 26.82
N SER A 102 1.71 9.91 26.76
CA SER A 102 2.33 10.83 25.79
C SER A 102 3.71 11.26 26.33
N ASN A 103 4.77 10.62 25.85
CA ASN A 103 6.11 11.16 25.99
C ASN A 103 6.39 12.00 24.75
N GLY A 104 6.09 13.29 24.85
CA GLY A 104 6.24 14.24 23.76
C GLY A 104 7.66 14.75 23.66
N GLU A 105 8.28 14.54 22.50
CA GLU A 105 9.24 15.49 21.93
C GLU A 105 9.01 15.54 20.41
N THR A 106 8.71 16.73 19.90
CA THR A 106 8.59 16.99 18.46
C THR A 106 9.98 17.21 17.88
N SER A 107 10.69 16.12 17.64
CA SER A 107 11.96 16.14 16.90
C SER A 107 11.75 16.64 15.47
N ASN A 108 12.74 17.35 14.92
CA ASN A 108 12.75 17.84 13.54
C ASN A 108 12.95 16.69 12.54
N PHE A 109 11.90 15.88 12.37
CA PHE A 109 11.93 14.64 11.63
C PHE A 109 12.19 14.82 10.13
N LEU A 110 11.90 16.00 9.58
CA LEU A 110 12.08 16.31 8.14
C LEU A 110 13.53 16.12 7.67
N ARG A 111 14.53 16.32 8.54
CA ARG A 111 15.94 16.08 8.21
C ARG A 111 16.20 14.63 7.78
N TYR A 112 15.46 13.67 8.32
CA TYR A 112 15.65 12.25 8.02
C TYR A 112 15.23 11.86 6.61
N ILE A 113 14.39 12.67 5.95
CA ILE A 113 14.06 12.52 4.53
C ILE A 113 15.34 12.53 3.68
N TRP A 114 16.27 13.42 4.00
CA TRP A 114 17.52 13.63 3.27
C TRP A 114 18.67 12.77 3.80
N LEU A 115 18.54 12.22 5.02
CA LEU A 115 19.54 11.35 5.63
C LEU A 115 19.52 9.93 5.01
N VAL A 116 18.33 9.33 4.85
CA VAL A 116 18.16 8.03 4.18
C VAL A 116 17.22 8.08 2.95
N PRO A 117 17.54 8.86 1.89
CA PRO A 117 16.68 9.01 0.71
C PRO A 117 16.33 7.74 -0.04
N THR A 118 17.15 6.71 0.08
CA THR A 118 16.89 5.40 -0.52
C THR A 118 15.67 4.72 0.11
N ALA A 119 15.47 4.90 1.42
CA ALA A 119 14.31 4.38 2.14
C ALA A 119 13.08 5.29 1.95
N THR A 120 13.24 6.61 2.09
CA THR A 120 12.11 7.55 1.98
C THR A 120 11.59 7.68 0.55
N ALA A 121 12.43 7.57 -0.48
CA ALA A 121 11.96 7.49 -1.86
C ALA A 121 11.29 6.14 -2.15
N ALA A 122 11.72 5.03 -1.53
CA ALA A 122 11.12 3.72 -1.75
C ALA A 122 9.67 3.70 -1.28
N VAL A 123 9.43 4.25 -0.09
CA VAL A 123 8.08 4.30 0.49
C VAL A 123 7.18 5.34 -0.21
N LEU A 124 7.74 6.43 -0.72
CA LEU A 124 7.01 7.36 -1.57
C LEU A 124 6.52 6.68 -2.84
N VAL A 125 7.41 5.95 -3.52
CA VAL A 125 7.05 5.21 -4.73
C VAL A 125 6.05 4.10 -4.42
N PHE A 126 6.25 3.34 -3.34
CA PHE A 126 5.27 2.37 -2.86
C PHE A 126 3.89 3.02 -2.67
N GLY A 127 3.78 4.11 -1.90
CA GLY A 127 2.50 4.78 -1.65
C GLY A 127 1.83 5.30 -2.91
N ALA A 128 2.59 5.89 -3.83
CA ALA A 128 2.07 6.38 -5.10
C ALA A 128 1.55 5.24 -5.99
N VAL A 129 2.36 4.18 -6.09
CA VAL A 129 2.07 3.06 -6.98
C VAL A 129 0.95 2.17 -6.43
N GLU A 130 0.98 1.85 -5.14
CA GLU A 130 -0.05 1.04 -4.49
C GLU A 130 -1.39 1.79 -4.49
N THR A 131 -1.44 2.98 -3.89
CA THR A 131 -2.71 3.72 -3.76
C THR A 131 -3.25 4.14 -5.12
N GLY A 132 -2.38 4.63 -6.00
CA GLY A 132 -2.75 4.98 -7.37
C GLY A 132 -3.24 3.77 -8.17
N GLY A 133 -2.54 2.64 -8.06
CA GLY A 133 -2.92 1.37 -8.66
C GLY A 133 -4.31 0.94 -8.19
N PHE A 134 -4.53 0.74 -6.89
CA PHE A 134 -5.83 0.31 -6.37
C PHE A 134 -6.97 1.28 -6.69
N ALA A 135 -6.71 2.58 -6.69
CA ALA A 135 -7.74 3.59 -6.94
C ALA A 135 -8.21 3.63 -8.41
N LEU A 136 -7.29 3.49 -9.37
CA LEU A 136 -7.58 3.72 -10.79
C LEU A 136 -7.51 2.46 -11.66
N PHE A 137 -7.02 1.34 -11.13
CA PHE A 137 -6.98 0.08 -11.87
C PHE A 137 -8.37 -0.39 -12.35
N PRO A 138 -9.48 -0.30 -11.58
CA PRO A 138 -10.80 -0.67 -12.10
C PRO A 138 -11.21 0.17 -13.32
N VAL A 139 -10.86 1.47 -13.32
CA VAL A 139 -11.11 2.37 -14.44
C VAL A 139 -10.24 2.00 -15.64
N TYR A 140 -8.96 1.70 -15.41
CA TYR A 140 -8.05 1.20 -16.44
C TYR A 140 -8.58 -0.10 -17.06
N GLY A 141 -8.94 -1.08 -16.22
CA GLY A 141 -9.49 -2.38 -16.61
C GLY A 141 -10.73 -2.24 -17.49
N ASN A 142 -11.68 -1.38 -17.09
CA ASN A 142 -12.87 -1.10 -17.89
C ASN A 142 -12.50 -0.50 -19.26
N ARG A 143 -11.59 0.47 -19.31
CA ARG A 143 -11.16 1.11 -20.57
C ARG A 143 -10.42 0.16 -21.52
N ILE A 144 -9.81 -0.93 -21.03
CA ILE A 144 -9.18 -1.97 -21.86
C ILE A 144 -10.11 -3.16 -22.16
N GLY A 145 -11.39 -3.09 -21.76
CA GLY A 145 -12.42 -4.07 -22.10
C GLY A 145 -12.67 -5.16 -21.05
N TYR A 146 -12.06 -5.09 -19.87
CA TYR A 146 -12.43 -6.00 -18.78
C TYR A 146 -13.77 -5.60 -18.15
N SER A 147 -14.55 -6.60 -17.72
CA SER A 147 -15.67 -6.38 -16.82
C SER A 147 -15.19 -5.90 -15.45
N GLU A 148 -16.06 -5.22 -14.70
CA GLU A 148 -15.75 -4.76 -13.33
C GLU A 148 -15.31 -5.91 -12.43
N ALA A 149 -15.97 -7.07 -12.54
CA ALA A 149 -15.61 -8.27 -11.80
C ALA A 149 -14.21 -8.78 -12.15
N ASN A 150 -13.86 -8.85 -13.44
CA ASN A 150 -12.54 -9.29 -13.86
C ASN A 150 -11.43 -8.33 -13.43
N ALA A 151 -11.66 -7.01 -13.49
CA ALA A 151 -10.72 -6.01 -13.01
C ALA A 151 -10.53 -6.09 -11.48
N ALA A 152 -11.60 -6.36 -10.74
CA ALA A 152 -11.53 -6.54 -9.29
C ALA A 152 -10.80 -7.83 -8.89
N LEU A 153 -10.98 -8.93 -9.62
CA LEU A 153 -10.18 -10.15 -9.41
C LEU A 153 -8.69 -9.93 -9.70
N LEU A 154 -8.34 -9.09 -10.67
CA LEU A 154 -6.94 -8.70 -10.90
C LEU A 154 -6.36 -7.91 -9.72
N LEU A 155 -7.15 -7.04 -9.07
CA LEU A 155 -6.77 -6.41 -7.81
C LEU A 155 -6.59 -7.42 -6.67
N THR A 156 -7.42 -8.47 -6.61
CA THR A 156 -7.20 -9.59 -5.68
C THR A 156 -5.85 -10.25 -5.92
N MET A 157 -5.43 -10.42 -7.18
CA MET A 157 -4.11 -10.98 -7.51
C MET A 157 -2.96 -10.09 -7.04
N ILE A 158 -3.09 -8.76 -7.15
CA ILE A 158 -2.13 -7.81 -6.55
C ILE A 158 -2.06 -8.01 -5.03
N GLY A 159 -3.22 -8.09 -4.38
CA GLY A 159 -3.32 -8.34 -2.94
C GLY A 159 -2.65 -9.65 -2.54
N LEU A 160 -2.96 -10.77 -3.21
CA LEU A 160 -2.33 -12.07 -2.96
C LEU A 160 -0.82 -12.04 -3.18
N GLY A 161 -0.36 -11.33 -4.21
CA GLY A 161 1.05 -11.10 -4.48
C GLY A 161 1.76 -10.40 -3.34
N ASN A 162 1.15 -9.32 -2.83
CA ASN A 162 1.61 -8.62 -1.63
C ASN A 162 1.76 -9.61 -0.47
N VAL A 163 0.70 -10.36 -0.11
CA VAL A 163 0.74 -11.31 1.03
C VAL A 163 1.81 -12.39 0.87
N LEU A 164 1.81 -13.08 -0.28
CA LEU A 164 2.61 -14.30 -0.46
C LEU A 164 4.09 -13.99 -0.73
N LEU A 165 4.41 -12.87 -1.38
CA LEU A 165 5.78 -12.52 -1.72
C LEU A 165 6.46 -11.62 -0.69
N GLN A 166 5.70 -10.94 0.19
CA GLN A 166 6.28 -10.07 1.23
C GLN A 166 7.21 -10.83 2.18
N ILE A 167 6.83 -12.03 2.64
CA ILE A 167 7.66 -12.86 3.52
C ILE A 167 8.95 -13.32 2.83
N PRO A 168 8.93 -13.99 1.67
CA PRO A 168 10.15 -14.47 1.03
C PRO A 168 11.07 -13.31 0.63
N LEU A 169 10.53 -12.17 0.13
CA LEU A 169 11.35 -11.00 -0.18
C LEU A 169 11.94 -10.35 1.07
N GLY A 170 11.22 -10.37 2.20
CA GLY A 170 11.75 -9.98 3.50
C GLY A 170 12.92 -10.86 3.95
N MET A 171 12.77 -12.19 3.84
CA MET A 171 13.85 -13.13 4.17
C MET A 171 15.09 -12.96 3.27
N ILE A 172 14.88 -12.64 1.98
CA ILE A 172 15.97 -12.32 1.06
C ILE A 172 16.66 -11.01 1.49
N SER A 173 15.90 -9.99 1.87
CA SER A 173 16.42 -8.70 2.36
C SER A 173 17.38 -8.85 3.55
N ASP A 174 17.09 -9.78 4.47
CA ASP A 174 17.93 -10.01 5.64
C ASP A 174 19.26 -10.71 5.30
N ARG A 175 19.33 -11.41 4.18
CA ARG A 175 20.56 -12.07 3.70
C ARG A 175 21.43 -11.17 2.83
N VAL A 176 20.88 -10.10 2.29
CA VAL A 176 21.59 -9.18 1.41
C VAL A 176 22.32 -8.13 2.24
N SER A 177 23.64 -7.99 2.02
CA SER A 177 24.49 -7.04 2.74
C SER A 177 24.12 -5.57 2.46
N ASP A 178 23.71 -5.26 1.23
CA ASP A 178 23.27 -3.92 0.83
C ASP A 178 21.87 -3.96 0.21
N ARG A 179 20.87 -3.63 1.04
CA ARG A 179 19.44 -3.62 0.70
C ARG A 179 19.09 -2.72 -0.49
N ARG A 180 19.97 -1.78 -0.87
CA ARG A 180 19.76 -0.89 -2.02
C ARG A 180 19.72 -1.66 -3.35
N TYR A 181 20.46 -2.75 -3.49
CA TYR A 181 20.40 -3.59 -4.69
C TYR A 181 19.06 -4.32 -4.82
N LEU A 182 18.53 -4.82 -3.70
CA LEU A 182 17.23 -5.48 -3.69
C LEU A 182 16.10 -4.49 -4.00
N LEU A 183 16.16 -3.28 -3.44
CA LEU A 183 15.23 -2.20 -3.77
C LEU A 183 15.29 -1.81 -5.25
N LEU A 184 16.48 -1.74 -5.84
CA LEU A 184 16.64 -1.52 -7.29
C LEU A 184 16.05 -2.66 -8.11
N ALA A 185 16.25 -3.91 -7.70
CA ALA A 185 15.64 -5.06 -8.38
C ALA A 185 14.11 -4.98 -8.33
N CYS A 186 13.52 -4.70 -7.16
CA CYS A 186 12.07 -4.50 -7.02
C CYS A 186 11.56 -3.38 -7.93
N ALA A 187 12.22 -2.22 -7.94
CA ALA A 187 11.82 -1.11 -8.79
C ALA A 187 11.97 -1.41 -10.29
N THR A 188 13.00 -2.16 -10.68
CA THR A 188 13.23 -2.59 -12.07
C THR A 188 12.16 -3.58 -12.52
N ILE A 189 11.81 -4.55 -11.68
CA ILE A 189 10.72 -5.50 -11.94
C ILE A 189 9.37 -4.76 -11.99
N GLY A 190 9.16 -3.79 -11.10
CA GLY A 190 7.98 -2.92 -11.11
C GLY A 190 7.85 -2.13 -12.42
N LEU A 191 8.93 -1.49 -12.87
CA LEU A 191 8.99 -0.78 -14.14
C LEU A 191 8.74 -1.72 -15.33
N ALA A 192 9.42 -2.86 -15.38
CA ALA A 192 9.20 -3.87 -16.41
C ALA A 192 7.73 -4.32 -16.44
N GLY A 193 7.12 -4.56 -15.28
CA GLY A 193 5.70 -4.88 -15.16
C GLY A 193 4.80 -3.82 -15.80
N THR A 194 5.07 -2.53 -15.60
CA THR A 194 4.28 -1.46 -16.23
C THR A 194 4.42 -1.42 -17.75
N ILE A 195 5.59 -1.79 -18.30
CA ILE A 195 5.84 -1.84 -19.75
C ILE A 195 5.18 -3.07 -20.39
N PHE A 196 5.18 -4.22 -19.71
CA PHE A 196 4.56 -5.45 -20.21
C PHE A 196 3.03 -5.46 -20.03
N MET A 197 2.49 -4.63 -19.15
CA MET A 197 1.05 -4.57 -18.87
C MET A 197 0.15 -4.45 -20.12
N PRO A 198 0.42 -3.56 -21.10
CA PRO A 198 -0.42 -3.45 -22.31
C PRO A 198 -0.32 -4.70 -23.20
N HIS A 199 0.82 -5.40 -23.19
CA HIS A 199 1.04 -6.60 -23.99
C HIS A 199 0.23 -7.80 -23.47
N PHE A 200 -0.05 -7.83 -22.16
CA PHE A 200 -0.84 -8.89 -21.54
C PHE A 200 -2.32 -8.51 -21.33
N ALA A 201 -2.73 -7.30 -21.71
CA ALA A 201 -4.09 -6.79 -21.50
C ALA A 201 -5.19 -7.66 -22.15
N GLN A 202 -4.89 -8.41 -23.21
CA GLN A 202 -5.86 -9.29 -23.86
C GLN A 202 -5.98 -10.67 -23.18
N ASN A 203 -5.03 -11.05 -22.33
CA ASN A 203 -5.03 -12.34 -21.65
C ASN A 203 -5.08 -12.15 -20.13
N TRP A 204 -6.26 -12.39 -19.56
CA TRP A 204 -6.50 -12.21 -18.14
C TRP A 204 -5.52 -13.00 -17.25
N HIS A 205 -5.16 -14.24 -17.62
CA HIS A 205 -4.25 -15.06 -16.82
C HIS A 205 -2.81 -14.51 -16.81
N LEU A 206 -2.33 -14.01 -17.95
CA LEU A 206 -1.01 -13.37 -18.02
C LEU A 206 -0.99 -12.05 -17.25
N MET A 207 -2.04 -11.24 -17.37
CA MET A 207 -2.20 -10.02 -16.59
C MET A 207 -2.26 -10.33 -15.08
N ALA A 208 -3.00 -11.37 -14.67
CA ALA A 208 -3.08 -11.83 -13.29
C ALA A 208 -1.70 -12.24 -12.73
N ALA A 209 -0.94 -13.02 -13.49
CA ALA A 209 0.41 -13.44 -13.09
C ALA A 209 1.38 -12.25 -12.97
N LEU A 210 1.32 -11.31 -13.93
CA LEU A 210 2.11 -10.08 -13.88
C LEU A 210 1.76 -9.26 -12.64
N LEU A 211 0.48 -9.05 -12.38
CA LEU A 211 -0.01 -8.25 -11.25
C LEU A 211 0.25 -8.90 -9.90
N PHE A 212 0.26 -10.23 -9.83
CA PHE A 212 0.69 -10.98 -8.65
C PHE A 212 2.16 -10.68 -8.31
N VAL A 213 3.07 -10.82 -9.28
CA VAL A 213 4.49 -10.51 -9.06
C VAL A 213 4.66 -9.02 -8.72
N TRP A 214 3.96 -8.16 -9.45
CA TRP A 214 3.99 -6.72 -9.27
C TRP A 214 3.54 -6.29 -7.87
N GLY A 215 2.42 -6.83 -7.37
CA GLY A 215 1.94 -6.56 -6.01
C GLY A 215 2.96 -6.96 -4.95
N GLY A 216 3.63 -8.09 -5.14
CA GLY A 216 4.70 -8.56 -4.26
C GLY A 216 5.93 -7.64 -4.24
N VAL A 217 6.43 -7.23 -5.40
CA VAL A 217 7.63 -6.36 -5.46
C VAL A 217 7.33 -4.94 -4.98
N VAL A 218 6.12 -4.43 -5.23
CA VAL A 218 5.67 -3.12 -4.73
C VAL A 218 5.63 -3.16 -3.20
N ALA A 219 4.97 -4.15 -2.60
CA ALA A 219 4.93 -4.32 -1.15
C ALA A 219 6.31 -4.50 -0.52
N ALA A 220 7.22 -5.21 -1.20
CA ALA A 220 8.59 -5.37 -0.73
C ALA A 220 9.36 -4.05 -0.67
N MET A 221 9.06 -3.06 -1.52
CA MET A 221 9.69 -1.73 -1.41
C MET A 221 9.40 -1.06 -0.06
N TYR A 222 8.21 -1.26 0.51
CA TYR A 222 7.88 -0.77 1.85
C TYR A 222 8.72 -1.48 2.91
N THR A 223 8.67 -2.81 2.97
CA THR A 223 9.32 -3.58 4.03
C THR A 223 10.84 -3.49 3.98
N ILE A 224 11.43 -3.58 2.77
CA ILE A 224 12.88 -3.46 2.57
C ILE A 224 13.32 -2.00 2.81
N GLY A 225 12.51 -1.02 2.42
CA GLY A 225 12.77 0.40 2.70
C GLY A 225 12.84 0.67 4.21
N LEU A 226 11.88 0.14 4.97
CA LEU A 226 11.84 0.26 6.42
C LEU A 226 13.02 -0.48 7.08
N ALA A 227 13.34 -1.69 6.63
CA ALA A 227 14.51 -2.43 7.11
C ALA A 227 15.83 -1.69 6.82
N HIS A 228 15.95 -1.05 5.65
CA HIS A 228 17.10 -0.23 5.31
C HIS A 228 17.21 1.00 6.22
N LEU A 229 16.08 1.66 6.52
CA LEU A 229 16.03 2.76 7.48
C LEU A 229 16.50 2.32 8.87
N GLY A 230 15.97 1.21 9.38
CA GLY A 230 16.32 0.63 10.68
C GLY A 230 17.77 0.13 10.78
N SER A 231 18.39 -0.22 9.66
CA SER A 231 19.81 -0.60 9.64
C SER A 231 20.78 0.59 9.76
N GLN A 232 20.31 1.81 9.48
CA GLN A 232 21.13 3.01 9.47
C GLN A 232 20.99 3.84 10.76
N LEU A 233 19.91 3.65 11.51
CA LEU A 233 19.52 4.52 12.63
C LEU A 233 19.01 3.69 13.81
N SER A 234 19.20 4.19 15.03
CA SER A 234 18.77 3.52 16.26
C SER A 234 18.20 4.51 17.27
N GLY A 235 17.49 4.01 18.28
CA GLY A 235 16.94 4.82 19.36
C GLY A 235 15.98 5.92 18.89
N HIS A 236 16.16 7.14 19.41
CA HIS A 236 15.31 8.29 19.11
C HIS A 236 15.38 8.73 17.63
N ASP A 237 16.54 8.58 16.98
CA ASP A 237 16.73 8.93 15.58
C ASP A 237 15.91 8.02 14.66
N LEU A 238 15.74 6.75 15.02
CA LEU A 238 14.89 5.81 14.30
C LEU A 238 13.41 6.18 14.38
N ALA A 239 12.92 6.61 15.54
CA ALA A 239 11.53 7.05 15.70
C ALA A 239 11.24 8.29 14.84
N SER A 240 12.14 9.27 14.86
CA SER A 240 12.06 10.46 14.00
C SER A 240 12.14 10.09 12.51
N ALA A 241 13.03 9.18 12.14
CA ALA A 241 13.15 8.72 10.76
C ALA A 241 11.91 7.96 10.28
N ASN A 242 11.27 7.17 11.15
CA ASN A 242 10.02 6.51 10.82
C ASN A 242 8.88 7.50 10.57
N ALA A 243 8.82 8.61 11.33
CA ALA A 243 7.86 9.68 11.05
C ALA A 243 8.09 10.31 9.66
N ALA A 244 9.35 10.53 9.27
CA ALA A 244 9.69 11.00 7.93
C ALA A 244 9.31 10.00 6.84
N PHE A 245 9.55 8.71 7.08
CA PHE A 245 9.20 7.61 6.20
C PHE A 245 7.68 7.57 5.95
N VAL A 246 6.87 7.62 7.02
CA VAL A 246 5.40 7.65 6.92
C VAL A 246 4.89 8.92 6.25
N LEU A 247 5.52 10.08 6.48
CA LEU A 247 5.18 11.30 5.73
C LEU A 247 5.40 11.11 4.22
N CYS A 248 6.56 10.58 3.82
CA CYS A 248 6.86 10.32 2.41
C CYS A 248 5.89 9.31 1.78
N TYR A 249 5.47 8.30 2.54
CA TYR A 249 4.40 7.38 2.13
C TYR A 249 3.10 8.13 1.84
N GLY A 250 2.64 8.96 2.78
CA GLY A 250 1.43 9.77 2.62
C GLY A 250 1.49 10.73 1.43
N VAL A 251 2.64 11.36 1.19
CA VAL A 251 2.88 12.18 -0.01
C VAL A 251 2.72 11.33 -1.28
N GLY A 252 3.30 10.12 -1.28
CA GLY A 252 3.11 9.16 -2.36
C GLY A 252 1.64 8.85 -2.61
N MET A 253 0.88 8.50 -1.56
CA MET A 253 -0.55 8.19 -1.66
C MET A 253 -1.40 9.32 -2.27
N VAL A 254 -0.98 10.57 -2.09
CA VAL A 254 -1.64 11.74 -2.70
C VAL A 254 -1.21 11.92 -4.16
N LEU A 255 0.09 11.83 -4.46
CA LEU A 255 0.62 12.05 -5.80
C LEU A 255 0.24 10.95 -6.79
N GLY A 256 0.19 9.70 -6.34
CA GLY A 256 -0.05 8.52 -7.18
C GLY A 256 -1.35 8.57 -7.98
N PRO A 257 -2.53 8.60 -7.32
CA PRO A 257 -3.81 8.67 -8.01
C PRO A 257 -3.93 9.88 -8.94
N GLN A 258 -3.37 11.03 -8.55
CA GLN A 258 -3.41 12.24 -9.38
C GLN A 258 -2.57 12.08 -10.64
N ALA A 259 -1.33 11.61 -10.52
CA ALA A 259 -0.43 11.40 -11.65
C ALA A 259 -1.00 10.36 -12.63
N ILE A 260 -1.55 9.25 -12.10
CA ILE A 260 -2.17 8.20 -12.92
C ILE A 260 -3.45 8.71 -13.58
N GLY A 261 -4.30 9.46 -12.88
CA GLY A 261 -5.53 10.04 -13.43
C GLY A 261 -5.24 11.00 -14.58
N ILE A 262 -4.35 11.98 -14.34
CA ILE A 262 -3.90 12.92 -15.38
C ILE A 262 -3.26 12.17 -16.55
N GLY A 263 -2.42 11.17 -16.28
CA GLY A 263 -1.83 10.34 -17.33
C GLY A 263 -2.89 9.63 -18.18
N MET A 264 -3.92 9.06 -17.54
CA MET A 264 -5.02 8.37 -18.21
C MET A 264 -5.91 9.31 -19.02
N ASP A 265 -6.04 10.58 -18.62
CA ASP A 265 -6.82 11.57 -19.35
C ASP A 265 -6.05 12.11 -20.57
N LEU A 266 -4.72 12.27 -20.46
CA LEU A 266 -3.87 12.77 -21.55
C LEU A 266 -3.52 11.71 -22.59
N PHE A 267 -3.24 10.47 -22.15
CA PHE A 267 -2.67 9.41 -23.00
C PHE A 267 -3.57 8.16 -23.08
N GLY A 268 -4.81 8.27 -22.62
CA GLY A 268 -5.75 7.15 -22.59
C GLY A 268 -5.29 6.02 -21.66
N PRO A 269 -5.67 4.75 -21.90
CA PRO A 269 -5.32 3.62 -21.02
C PRO A 269 -3.81 3.44 -20.82
N SER A 270 -2.99 3.79 -21.82
CA SER A 270 -1.53 3.69 -21.73
C SER A 270 -0.92 4.60 -20.64
N GLY A 271 -1.59 5.72 -20.35
CA GLY A 271 -1.18 6.66 -19.31
C GLY A 271 -1.15 6.07 -17.90
N PHE A 272 -1.93 5.02 -17.63
CA PHE A 272 -1.86 4.29 -16.36
C PHE A 272 -0.47 3.69 -16.14
N GLY A 273 0.03 2.93 -17.12
CA GLY A 273 1.34 2.30 -17.07
C GLY A 273 2.48 3.34 -17.08
N TRP A 274 2.36 4.41 -17.87
CA TRP A 274 3.39 5.45 -17.95
C TRP A 274 3.55 6.23 -16.65
N ALA A 275 2.45 6.59 -15.98
CA ALA A 275 2.51 7.27 -14.70
C ALA A 275 3.17 6.39 -13.61
N LEU A 276 2.80 5.12 -13.55
CA LEU A 276 3.45 4.15 -12.65
C LEU A 276 4.93 3.97 -12.98
N GLY A 277 5.25 3.82 -14.26
CA GLY A 277 6.62 3.70 -14.76
C GLY A 277 7.49 4.91 -14.41
N MET A 278 6.92 6.12 -14.41
CA MET A 278 7.63 7.34 -14.00
C MET A 278 8.10 7.26 -12.54
N PHE A 279 7.27 6.79 -11.61
CA PHE A 279 7.67 6.63 -10.21
C PHE A 279 8.80 5.61 -10.04
N PHE A 280 8.71 4.47 -10.71
CA PHE A 280 9.78 3.48 -10.68
C PHE A 280 11.08 4.00 -11.33
N ALA A 281 10.98 4.66 -12.48
CA ALA A 281 12.14 5.24 -13.17
C ALA A 281 12.82 6.32 -12.30
N PHE A 282 12.04 7.17 -11.63
CA PHE A 282 12.55 8.13 -10.66
C PHE A 282 13.33 7.44 -9.53
N TYR A 283 12.79 6.36 -8.97
CA TYR A 283 13.49 5.61 -7.92
C TYR A 283 14.80 4.99 -8.42
N ILE A 284 14.76 4.35 -9.59
CA ILE A 284 15.94 3.73 -10.21
C ILE A 284 17.03 4.78 -10.45
N ALA A 285 16.67 5.95 -10.99
CA ALA A 285 17.62 7.04 -11.21
C ALA A 285 18.24 7.54 -9.90
N LEU A 286 17.43 7.72 -8.85
CA LEU A 286 17.88 8.18 -7.53
C LEU A 286 18.87 7.18 -6.89
N VAL A 287 18.51 5.90 -6.85
CA VAL A 287 19.38 4.89 -6.21
C VAL A 287 20.60 4.60 -7.09
N GLY A 288 20.43 4.54 -8.41
CA GLY A 288 21.52 4.37 -9.37
C GLY A 288 22.58 5.47 -9.24
N ALA A 289 22.18 6.74 -9.23
CA ALA A 289 23.10 7.87 -9.03
C ALA A 289 23.86 7.78 -7.70
N ARG A 290 23.20 7.28 -6.64
CA ARG A 290 23.81 7.14 -5.31
C ARG A 290 24.77 5.96 -5.20
N LEU A 291 24.50 4.87 -5.92
CA LEU A 291 25.44 3.74 -5.98
C LEU A 291 26.68 4.11 -6.80
N ILE A 292 26.51 4.81 -7.92
CA ILE A 292 27.63 5.29 -8.74
C ILE A 292 28.54 6.22 -7.93
N ARG A 293 27.97 7.17 -7.18
CA ARG A 293 28.74 8.07 -6.29
C ARG A 293 29.46 7.37 -5.12
N LYS A 294 29.12 6.13 -4.79
CA LYS A 294 29.83 5.35 -3.76
C LYS A 294 31.02 4.59 -4.35
N ILE A 295 30.97 4.30 -5.66
CA ILE A 295 32.00 3.55 -6.38
C ILE A 295 33.11 4.49 -6.88
N LEU A 296 32.75 5.72 -7.28
CA LEU A 296 33.66 6.82 -7.58
C LEU A 296 34.25 7.44 -6.31
#